data_AF-A0A177QE72-F1
#
_entry.id   AF-A0A177QE72-F1
#
_cell.length_a   1.000
_cell.length_b   1.000
_cell.length_c   1.000
_cell.angle_alpha   90.00
_cell.angle_beta   90.00
_cell.angle_gamma   90.00
#
_symmetry.space_group_name_H-M   'P 1'
#
loop_
_entity.id
_entity.type
_entity.pdbx_description
1 polymer ?
#
loop_
_entity_poly.entity_id
_entity_poly.type
_entity_poly.pdbx_seq_one_letter_code
_entity_poly.pdbx_strand_id
1 'polypeptide(L)'
;MTRKEIDALWVSPNNWSLVYRCVKDPRVIVPRRRPWMGWTINFAHPLAWVVLIVMVSLAVGPGLLLFGLGIVSAPFFLLTIGVSIGTVVWLSHWEASRSRE
;
A
#
# COMPACT_ATOMS: atom_id res chain seq x y z
N MET A 1 20.37 -7.93 0.06
CA MET A 1 20.00 -8.15 -1.35
C MET A 1 20.38 -6.90 -2.13
N THR A 2 21.04 -7.08 -3.28
CA THR A 2 21.44 -5.97 -4.16
C THR A 2 20.26 -5.50 -5.02
N ARG A 3 20.34 -4.28 -5.55
CA ARG A 3 19.31 -3.75 -6.45
C ARG A 3 19.07 -4.62 -7.67
N LYS A 4 20.14 -5.09 -8.32
CA LYS A 4 20.04 -5.94 -9.51
C LYS A 4 19.29 -7.24 -9.22
N GLU A 5 19.49 -7.83 -8.04
CA GLU A 5 18.76 -9.02 -7.61
C GLU A 5 17.27 -8.74 -7.39
N ILE A 6 16.95 -7.63 -6.72
CA ILE A 6 15.56 -7.18 -6.49
C ILE A 6 14.85 -6.92 -7.83
N ASP A 7 15.51 -6.23 -8.76
CA ASP A 7 14.96 -5.93 -10.07
C ASP A 7 14.77 -7.20 -10.90
N ALA A 8 15.68 -8.17 -10.81
CA ALA A 8 15.53 -9.47 -11.46
C ALA A 8 14.32 -10.24 -10.91
N LEU A 9 14.10 -10.22 -9.59
CA LEU A 9 12.89 -10.79 -8.98
C LEU A 9 11.62 -10.06 -9.41
N TRP A 10 11.67 -8.74 -9.52
CA TRP A 10 10.54 -7.93 -9.93
C TRP A 10 10.20 -8.10 -11.41
N VAL A 11 11.18 -8.30 -12.30
CA VAL A 11 10.92 -8.54 -13.73
C VAL A 11 10.38 -9.95 -13.99
N SER A 12 10.71 -10.92 -13.13
CA SER A 12 10.34 -12.33 -13.31
C SER A 12 8.81 -12.53 -13.39
N PRO A 13 8.27 -13.06 -14.51
CA PRO A 13 6.83 -13.28 -14.67
C PRO A 13 6.24 -14.23 -13.62
N ASN A 14 7.04 -15.17 -13.10
CA ASN A 14 6.59 -16.16 -12.11
C ASN A 14 6.19 -15.54 -10.77
N ASN A 15 6.71 -14.35 -10.45
CA ASN A 15 6.36 -13.62 -9.24
C ASN A 15 5.11 -12.72 -9.43
N TRP A 16 4.59 -12.63 -10.65
CA TRP A 16 3.43 -11.80 -10.99
C TRP A 16 2.21 -12.65 -11.34
N SER A 17 1.12 -12.39 -10.62
CA SER A 17 -0.24 -12.84 -10.97
C SER A 17 -1.16 -11.63 -11.02
N LEU A 18 -2.40 -11.73 -10.51
CA LEU A 18 -3.21 -10.55 -10.18
C LEU A 18 -2.47 -9.60 -9.21
N VAL A 19 -1.65 -10.19 -8.33
CA VAL A 19 -0.83 -9.52 -7.32
C VAL A 19 0.62 -9.99 -7.40
N TYR A 20 1.53 -9.24 -6.79
CA TYR A 20 2.93 -9.62 -6.66
C TYR A 20 3.13 -10.59 -5.48
N ARG A 21 3.85 -11.68 -5.71
CA ARG A 21 4.21 -12.68 -4.69
C ARG A 21 5.66 -13.11 -4.91
N CYS A 22 6.56 -12.62 -4.07
CA CYS A 22 7.95 -13.09 -4.05
C CYS A 22 8.48 -13.17 -2.62
N VAL A 23 8.73 -14.39 -2.12
CA VAL A 23 9.29 -14.61 -0.77
C VAL A 23 10.71 -14.03 -0.65
N LYS A 24 11.44 -13.98 -1.76
CA LYS A 24 12.83 -13.50 -1.80
C LYS A 24 12.94 -11.98 -1.86
N ASP A 25 11.88 -11.26 -2.23
CA ASP A 25 11.86 -9.80 -2.24
C ASP A 25 11.54 -9.30 -0.81
N PRO A 26 12.46 -8.60 -0.13
CA PRO A 26 12.26 -8.15 1.24
C PRO A 26 11.26 -6.99 1.36
N ARG A 27 10.82 -6.40 0.25
CA ARG A 27 9.90 -5.25 0.26
C ARG A 27 8.47 -5.70 0.50
N VAL A 28 7.75 -4.98 1.37
CA VAL A 28 6.32 -5.22 1.61
C VAL A 28 5.47 -4.48 0.59
N ILE A 29 5.80 -3.23 0.29
CA ILE A 29 5.14 -2.41 -0.72
C ILE A 29 6.09 -2.32 -1.92
N VAL A 30 5.59 -2.69 -3.09
CA VAL A 30 6.36 -2.74 -4.33
C VAL A 30 5.65 -1.94 -5.42
N PRO A 31 6.40 -1.30 -6.34
CA PRO A 31 5.81 -0.67 -7.51
C PRO A 31 5.10 -1.72 -8.37
N ARG A 32 3.94 -1.37 -8.93
CA ARG A 32 3.23 -2.25 -9.87
C ARG A 32 4.02 -2.37 -11.17
N ARG A 33 3.85 -3.48 -11.90
CA ARG A 33 4.56 -3.75 -13.17
C ARG A 33 4.48 -2.60 -14.18
N ARG A 34 3.33 -1.91 -14.22
CA ARG A 34 3.15 -0.65 -14.94
C ARG A 34 3.26 0.51 -13.94
N PRO A 35 4.30 1.36 -14.01
CA PRO A 35 4.55 2.38 -12.99
C PRO A 35 3.37 3.36 -12.76
N TRP A 36 2.60 3.67 -13.80
CA TRP A 36 1.42 4.53 -13.70
C TRP A 36 0.27 3.94 -12.87
N MET A 37 0.27 2.62 -12.62
CA MET A 37 -0.71 1.97 -11.76
C MET A 37 -0.34 2.04 -10.27
N GLY A 38 0.71 2.78 -9.91
CA GLY A 38 1.15 2.98 -8.54
C GLY A 38 1.89 1.77 -7.97
N TRP A 39 1.43 1.29 -6.81
CA TRP A 39 2.09 0.28 -5.99
C TRP A 39 1.14 -0.87 -5.65
N THR A 40 1.69 -1.94 -5.10
CA THR A 40 0.94 -3.09 -4.58
C THR A 40 1.70 -3.71 -3.41
N ILE A 41 1.07 -4.62 -2.68
CA ILE A 41 1.70 -5.36 -1.59
C ILE A 41 2.31 -6.64 -2.15
N ASN A 42 3.52 -6.98 -1.70
CA ASN A 42 4.09 -8.30 -1.87
C ASN A 42 3.38 -9.29 -0.94
N PHE A 43 2.41 -10.05 -1.47
CA PHE A 43 1.60 -10.98 -0.68
C PHE A 43 2.34 -12.24 -0.22
N ALA A 44 3.62 -12.38 -0.57
CA ALA A 44 4.50 -13.40 -0.01
C ALA A 44 5.30 -12.91 1.21
N HIS A 45 5.26 -11.61 1.51
CA HIS A 45 5.96 -11.05 2.67
C HIS A 45 5.21 -11.36 3.98
N PRO A 46 5.89 -11.75 5.07
CA PRO A 46 5.22 -12.09 6.35
C PRO A 46 4.32 -10.98 6.90
N LEU A 47 4.72 -9.73 6.69
CA LEU A 47 3.97 -8.54 7.13
C LEU A 47 2.88 -8.07 6.15
N ALA A 48 2.64 -8.77 5.03
CA ALA A 48 1.71 -8.32 3.99
C ALA A 48 0.30 -8.05 4.54
N TRP A 49 -0.22 -8.98 5.34
CA TRP A 49 -1.56 -8.87 5.95
C TRP A 49 -1.62 -7.78 7.01
N VAL A 50 -0.56 -7.64 7.82
CA VAL A 50 -0.48 -6.59 8.84
C VAL A 50 -0.50 -5.21 8.18
N VAL A 51 0.31 -5.01 7.14
CA VAL A 51 0.35 -3.76 6.38
C VAL A 51 -0.99 -3.49 5.71
N LEU A 52 -1.62 -4.49 5.09
CA LEU A 52 -2.96 -4.33 4.49
C LEU A 52 -4.01 -3.88 5.52
N ILE A 53 -4.04 -4.52 6.70
CA ILE A 53 -4.97 -4.16 7.77
C ILE A 53 -4.73 -2.73 8.23
N VAL A 54 -3.46 -2.36 8.50
CA VAL A 54 -3.10 -0.99 8.91
C VAL A 54 -3.54 0.03 7.85
N MET A 55 -3.33 -0.25 6.57
CA MET A 55 -3.73 0.65 5.48
C MET A 55 -5.25 0.84 5.40
N VAL A 56 -6.01 -0.25 5.52
CA VAL A 56 -7.49 -0.19 5.52
C VAL A 56 -7.99 0.54 6.76
N SER A 57 -7.43 0.23 7.94
CA SER A 57 -7.77 0.90 9.20
C SER A 57 -7.44 2.38 9.16
N LEU A 58 -6.31 2.80 8.59
CA LEU A 58 -5.98 4.22 8.44
C LEU A 58 -6.89 4.92 7.44
N ALA A 59 -7.25 4.26 6.34
CA ALA A 59 -8.12 4.84 5.32
C ALA A 59 -9.57 5.04 5.80
N VAL A 60 -10.11 4.10 6.58
CA VAL A 60 -11.55 4.05 6.92
C VAL A 60 -11.83 4.32 8.40
N GLY A 61 -10.89 3.99 9.28
CA GLY A 61 -11.02 4.10 10.74
C GLY A 61 -11.41 5.51 11.22
N PRO A 62 -10.78 6.58 10.72
CA PRO A 62 -11.18 7.96 11.08
C PRO A 62 -12.63 8.26 10.72
N GLY A 63 -13.13 7.78 9.58
CA GLY A 63 -14.54 7.93 9.19
C GLY A 63 -15.47 7.15 10.11
N LEU A 64 -15.14 5.90 10.44
CA LEU A 64 -15.92 5.09 11.38
C LEU A 64 -15.98 5.72 12.78
N LEU A 65 -14.88 6.33 13.22
CA LEU A 65 -14.81 7.04 14.49
C LEU A 65 -15.75 8.25 14.50
N LEU A 66 -15.69 9.11 13.48
CA LEU A 66 -16.58 10.28 13.37
C LEU A 66 -18.06 9.87 13.34
N PHE A 67 -18.37 8.81 12.59
CA PHE A 67 -19.71 8.25 12.55
C PHE A 67 -20.18 7.76 13.93
N GLY A 68 -19.34 7.00 14.64
CA GLY A 68 -19.64 6.50 15.99
C GLY A 68 -19.80 7.61 17.03
N LEU A 69 -19.14 8.75 16.84
CA LEU A 69 -19.28 9.95 17.68
C LEU A 69 -20.49 10.82 17.32
N GLY A 70 -21.27 10.45 16.29
CA GLY A 70 -22.42 11.23 15.82
C GLY A 70 -22.04 12.48 15.02
N ILE A 71 -20.77 12.65 14.66
CA ILE A 71 -20.26 13.79 13.88
C ILE A 71 -20.44 13.45 12.39
N VAL A 72 -21.66 13.63 11.87
CA VAL A 72 -22.07 13.20 10.52
C VAL A 72 -22.20 14.36 9.52
N SER A 73 -21.63 15.52 9.83
CA SER A 73 -21.59 16.62 8.86
C SER A 73 -20.83 16.18 7.61
N ALA A 74 -21.55 16.08 6.49
CA ALA A 74 -21.03 15.64 5.19
C ALA A 74 -19.66 16.26 4.81
N PRO A 75 -19.41 17.58 4.94
CA PRO A 75 -18.12 18.14 4.57
C PRO A 75 -16.96 17.62 5.43
N PHE A 76 -17.15 17.49 6.75
CA PHE A 76 -16.11 16.97 7.64
C PHE A 76 -15.85 15.49 7.40
N PHE A 77 -16.91 14.70 7.18
CA PHE A 77 -16.79 13.28 6.89
C PHE A 77 -16.02 13.02 5.58
N LEU A 78 -16.35 13.74 4.51
CA LEU A 78 -15.66 13.65 3.22
C LEU A 78 -14.22 14.14 3.30
N LEU A 79 -13.96 15.24 4.01
CA LEU A 79 -12.61 15.77 4.21
C LEU A 79 -11.74 14.74 4.95
N THR A 80 -12.24 14.17 6.05
CA THR A 80 -11.50 13.18 6.83
C THR A 80 -11.18 11.92 6.02
N ILE A 81 -12.13 11.39 5.27
CA ILE A 81 -11.88 10.23 4.39
C ILE A 81 -10.86 10.60 3.30
N GLY A 82 -11.02 11.76 2.66
CA GLY A 82 -10.11 12.25 1.62
C GLY A 82 -8.66 12.38 2.11
N VAL A 83 -8.46 13.00 3.28
CA VAL A 83 -7.14 13.13 3.91
C VAL A 83 -6.58 11.75 4.25
N SER A 84 -7.39 10.88 4.86
CA SER A 84 -6.96 9.53 5.26
C SER A 84 -6.49 8.69 4.08
N ILE A 85 -7.27 8.66 3.00
CA ILE A 85 -6.90 7.98 1.75
C ILE A 85 -5.64 8.62 1.15
N GLY A 86 -5.59 9.95 1.09
CA GLY A 86 -4.43 10.68 0.57
C GLY A 86 -3.14 10.34 1.32
N THR A 87 -3.19 10.28 2.65
CA THR A 87 -2.06 9.88 3.49
C THR A 87 -1.62 8.45 3.19
N VAL A 88 -2.55 7.49 3.11
CA VAL A 88 -2.22 6.09 2.80
C VAL A 88 -1.59 5.97 1.42
N VAL A 89 -2.15 6.64 0.40
CA VAL A 89 -1.62 6.63 -0.97
C VAL A 89 -0.22 7.25 -1.01
N TRP A 90 -0.03 8.39 -0.35
CA TRP A 90 1.25 9.10 -0.31
C TRP A 90 2.34 8.27 0.38
N LEU A 91 2.07 7.74 1.59
CA LEU A 91 3.03 6.91 2.32
C LEU A 91 3.40 5.65 1.55
N SER A 92 2.42 5.00 0.94
CA SER A 92 2.65 3.77 0.18
C SER A 92 3.41 4.06 -1.12
N HIS A 93 3.17 5.20 -1.77
CA HIS A 93 3.96 5.64 -2.91
C HIS A 93 5.40 5.94 -2.50
N TRP A 94 5.59 6.66 -1.39
CA TRP A 94 6.91 6.98 -0.85
C TRP A 94 7.70 5.73 -0.46
N GLU A 95 7.09 4.75 0.20
CA GLU A 95 7.74 3.47 0.50
C GLU A 95 8.11 2.70 -0.78
N ALA A 96 7.20 2.65 -1.75
CA ALA A 96 7.47 2.01 -3.04
C ALA A 96 8.61 2.72 -3.80
N SER A 97 8.70 4.05 -3.76
CA SER A 97 9.74 4.83 -4.43
C SER A 97 11.07 4.79 -3.69
N ARG A 98 11.07 4.88 -2.36
CA ARG A 98 12.26 4.74 -1.51
C ARG A 98 12.93 3.39 -1.73
N SER A 99 12.14 2.35 -1.96
CA SER A 99 12.67 1.03 -2.29
C SER A 99 13.42 0.95 -3.64
N ARG A 100 13.30 2.01 -4.46
CA ARG A 100 14.01 2.20 -5.75
C ARG A 100 15.18 3.17 -5.69
N GLU A 101 15.43 3.86 -4.57
CA GLU A 101 16.61 4.71 -4.33
C GLU A 101 17.73 3.92 -3.65
#